data_AF-A0A134BJ30-F1
#
_entry.id   AF-A0A134BJ30-F1
#
_cell.length_a   1.000
_cell.length_b   1.000
_cell.length_c   1.000
_cell.angle_alpha   90.00
_cell.angle_beta   90.00
_cell.angle_gamma   90.00
#
_symmetry.space_group_name_H-M   'P 1'
#
loop_
_entity.id
_entity.type
_entity.pdbx_description
1 polymer ?
#
loop_
_entity_poly.entity_id
_entity_poly.type
_entity_poly.pdbx_seq_one_letter_code
_entity_poly.pdbx_strand_id
1 'polypeptide(L)'
;MILKYSRLSGLFRRVKDLDVRRLGWLIGGKVKENIELGKFKNGCAIRLSYAFNYAGLRISHADGAVSSGADKRWYLYRVSDIVKFVQKI
;
A
#
# COMPACT_ATOMS: atom_id res chain seq x y z
N MET A 1 -11.58 16.15 -4.95
CA MET A 1 -12.02 15.49 -3.69
C MET A 1 -11.03 15.88 -2.61
N ILE A 2 -11.46 16.50 -1.51
CA ILE A 2 -10.54 16.88 -0.42
C ILE A 2 -10.26 15.65 0.43
N LEU A 3 -9.00 15.20 0.46
CA LEU A 3 -8.56 14.13 1.36
C LEU A 3 -8.68 14.59 2.80
N LYS A 4 -9.49 13.89 3.61
CA LYS A 4 -9.57 14.15 5.05
C LYS A 4 -8.62 13.24 5.81
N TYR A 5 -7.87 13.80 6.76
CA TYR A 5 -6.97 13.04 7.64
C TYR A 5 -7.71 11.88 8.33
N SER A 6 -8.93 12.12 8.85
CA SER A 6 -9.75 11.11 9.52
C SER A 6 -10.09 9.89 8.65
N ARG A 7 -10.27 10.11 7.34
CA ARG A 7 -10.50 9.02 6.38
C ARG A 7 -9.22 8.21 6.16
N LEU A 8 -8.10 8.90 5.94
CA LEU A 8 -6.81 8.25 5.68
C LEU A 8 -6.34 7.44 6.91
N SER A 9 -6.37 8.05 8.10
CA SER A 9 -5.98 7.40 9.36
C SER A 9 -6.92 6.24 9.71
N GLY A 10 -8.22 6.38 9.46
CA GLY A 10 -9.19 5.31 9.62
C GLY A 10 -8.92 4.09 8.74
N LEU A 11 -8.49 4.30 7.49
CA LEU A 11 -8.09 3.23 6.59
C LEU A 11 -6.76 2.58 6.99
N PHE A 12 -5.77 3.39 7.36
CA PHE A 12 -4.47 2.89 7.82
C PHE A 12 -4.60 2.04 9.09
N ARG A 13 -5.50 2.42 10.02
CA ARG A 13 -5.78 1.65 11.24
C ARG A 13 -6.20 0.21 10.97
N ARG A 14 -6.83 -0.08 9.82
CA ARG A 14 -7.23 -1.46 9.44
C ARG A 14 -6.05 -2.39 9.17
N VAL A 15 -4.89 -1.82 8.84
CA VAL A 15 -3.73 -2.59 8.39
C VAL A 15 -2.49 -2.41 9.28
N LYS A 16 -2.50 -1.44 10.21
CA LYS A 16 -1.33 -1.06 11.02
C LYS A 16 -0.75 -2.22 11.85
N ASP A 17 -1.60 -3.07 12.41
CA ASP A 17 -1.21 -4.16 13.32
C ASP A 17 -1.12 -5.52 12.61
N LEU A 18 -1.44 -5.58 11.32
CA LEU A 18 -1.32 -6.83 10.57
C LEU A 18 0.15 -7.15 10.38
N ASP A 19 0.58 -8.36 10.74
CA ASP A 19 1.86 -8.87 10.29
C ASP A 19 1.92 -8.93 8.75
N VAL A 20 3.12 -9.01 8.20
CA VAL A 20 3.33 -8.93 6.75
C VAL A 20 2.60 -10.05 6.01
N ARG A 21 2.49 -11.25 6.59
CA ARG A 21 1.79 -12.37 5.97
C ARG A 21 0.29 -12.10 5.90
N ARG A 22 -0.34 -11.69 7.00
CA ARG A 22 -1.76 -11.31 7.03
C ARG A 22 -2.06 -10.12 6.12
N LEU A 23 -1.15 -9.15 6.05
CA LEU A 23 -1.25 -8.03 5.11
C LEU A 23 -1.25 -8.50 3.65
N GLY A 24 -0.38 -9.46 3.31
CA GLY A 24 -0.35 -10.10 1.99
C GLY A 24 -1.66 -10.80 1.67
N TRP A 25 -2.22 -11.57 2.60
CA TRP A 25 -3.53 -12.22 2.41
C TRP A 25 -4.67 -11.23 2.21
N LEU A 26 -4.69 -10.11 2.94
CA LEU A 26 -5.69 -9.07 2.78
C LEU A 26 -5.66 -8.42 1.39
N ILE A 27 -4.47 -8.14 0.86
CA ILE A 27 -4.28 -7.44 -0.42
C ILE A 27 -4.39 -8.39 -1.62
N GLY A 28 -3.88 -9.62 -1.47
CA GLY A 28 -3.84 -10.62 -2.52
C GLY A 28 -2.90 -10.26 -3.68
N GLY A 29 -3.09 -10.95 -4.81
CA GLY A 29 -2.35 -10.71 -6.06
C GLY A 29 -0.83 -10.88 -5.92
N LYS A 30 -0.09 -10.14 -6.74
CA LYS A 30 1.38 -10.14 -6.74
C LYS A 30 1.95 -9.62 -5.42
N VAL A 31 1.24 -8.77 -4.69
CA VAL A 31 1.68 -8.35 -3.34
C VAL A 31 1.79 -9.56 -2.42
N LYS A 32 0.75 -10.42 -2.38
CA LYS A 32 0.77 -11.66 -1.61
C LYS A 32 1.88 -12.60 -2.06
N GLU A 33 1.98 -12.85 -3.36
CA GLU A 33 3.00 -13.74 -3.94
C GLU A 33 4.42 -13.30 -3.55
N ASN A 34 4.74 -12.00 -3.66
CA ASN A 34 6.06 -11.49 -3.29
C ASN A 34 6.35 -11.55 -1.78
N ILE A 35 5.32 -11.48 -0.94
CA ILE A 35 5.45 -11.69 0.51
C ILE A 35 5.74 -13.16 0.81
N GLU A 36 5.00 -14.08 0.18
CA GLU A 36 5.17 -15.53 0.37
C GLU A 36 6.53 -16.02 -0.14
N LEU A 37 7.03 -15.43 -1.23
CA LEU A 37 8.38 -15.64 -1.76
C LEU A 37 9.49 -14.97 -0.92
N GLY A 38 9.14 -14.27 0.17
CA GLY A 38 10.11 -13.61 1.06
C GLY A 38 10.79 -12.37 0.47
N LYS A 39 10.35 -11.87 -0.69
CA LYS A 39 10.87 -10.65 -1.32
C LYS A 39 10.44 -9.39 -0.57
N PHE A 40 9.23 -9.38 -0.04
CA PHE A 40 8.70 -8.28 0.77
C PHE A 40 8.70 -8.66 2.25
N LYS A 41 9.71 -8.19 2.99
CA LYS A 41 9.86 -8.45 4.43
C LYS A 41 9.28 -7.35 5.32
N ASN A 42 9.07 -6.15 4.78
CA ASN A 42 8.50 -5.02 5.51
C ASN A 42 7.21 -4.55 4.81
N GLY A 43 6.11 -4.49 5.57
CA GLY A 43 4.79 -4.08 5.08
C GLY A 43 4.52 -2.57 5.15
N CYS A 44 5.42 -1.73 5.67
CA CYS A 44 5.17 -0.31 5.92
C CYS A 44 4.66 0.44 4.67
N ALA A 45 5.42 0.36 3.57
CA ALA A 45 5.04 1.00 2.32
C ALA A 45 3.72 0.44 1.74
N ILE A 46 3.50 -0.86 1.90
CA ILE A 46 2.30 -1.55 1.42
C ILE A 46 1.05 -1.10 2.22
N ARG A 47 1.17 -0.91 3.55
CA ARG A 47 0.09 -0.41 4.41
C ARG A 47 -0.29 1.03 4.06
N LEU A 48 0.69 1.89 3.81
CA LEU A 48 0.44 3.26 3.36
C LEU A 48 -0.20 3.26 1.96
N SER A 49 0.30 2.43 1.04
CA SER A 49 -0.31 2.25 -0.28
C SER A 49 -1.77 1.84 -0.21
N TYR A 50 -2.12 0.90 0.68
CA TYR A 50 -3.50 0.54 0.95
C TYR A 50 -4.32 1.76 1.38
N ALA A 51 -3.85 2.50 2.40
CA ALA A 51 -4.57 3.66 2.90
C ALA A 51 -4.81 4.72 1.81
N PHE A 52 -3.80 5.05 1.01
CA PHE A 52 -3.92 6.02 -0.10
C PHE A 52 -4.93 5.56 -1.16
N ASN A 53 -4.78 4.33 -1.65
CA ASN A 53 -5.65 3.76 -2.67
C ASN A 53 -7.13 3.80 -2.27
N TYR A 54 -7.44 3.41 -1.03
CA TYR A 54 -8.83 3.40 -0.52
C TYR A 54 -9.33 4.78 -0.07
N ALA A 55 -8.42 5.73 0.18
CA ALA A 55 -8.76 7.12 0.46
C ALA A 55 -9.11 7.91 -0.82
N GLY A 56 -8.81 7.37 -2.00
CA GLY A 56 -9.05 8.00 -3.31
C GLY A 56 -7.78 8.55 -3.97
N LEU A 57 -6.63 8.45 -3.32
CA LEU A 57 -5.31 8.76 -3.89
C LEU A 57 -4.77 7.51 -4.57
N ARG A 58 -5.23 7.27 -5.80
CA ARG A 58 -4.84 6.07 -6.55
C ARG A 58 -3.36 6.12 -6.89
N ILE A 59 -2.62 5.10 -6.46
CA ILE A 59 -1.24 4.89 -6.87
C ILE A 59 -1.23 4.33 -8.29
N SER A 60 -0.34 4.86 -9.12
CA SER A 60 -0.09 4.40 -10.48
C SER A 60 1.27 3.70 -10.59
N HIS A 61 1.50 3.00 -11.69
CA HIS A 61 2.81 2.40 -11.98
C HIS A 61 3.90 3.46 -12.27
N ALA A 62 3.53 4.71 -12.53
CA ALA A 62 4.48 5.81 -12.72
C ALA A 62 4.99 6.41 -11.39
N ASP A 63 4.38 6.05 -10.26
CA ASP A 63 4.73 6.63 -8.96
C ASP A 63 5.97 6.01 -8.32
N GLY A 64 6.43 4.87 -8.82
CA GLY A 64 7.64 4.20 -8.34
C GLY A 64 7.57 2.70 -8.52
N ALA A 65 8.30 1.97 -7.66
CA ALA A 65 8.34 0.53 -7.71
C ALA A 65 7.05 -0.08 -7.09
N VAL A 66 6.19 -0.63 -7.95
CA VAL A 66 4.86 -1.14 -7.56
C VAL A 66 4.69 -2.65 -7.75
N SER A 67 3.74 -3.22 -7.01
CA SER A 67 3.22 -4.57 -7.21
C SER A 67 1.69 -4.53 -7.20
N SER A 68 1.04 -5.41 -7.96
CA SER A 68 -0.44 -5.41 -8.10
C SER A 68 -1.10 -6.21 -6.98
N GLY A 69 -2.15 -5.64 -6.37
CA GLY A 69 -3.07 -6.38 -5.50
C GLY A 69 -4.12 -7.17 -6.29
N ALA A 70 -4.87 -8.03 -5.60
CA ALA A 70 -6.02 -8.74 -6.20
C ALA A 70 -7.17 -7.78 -6.58
N ASP A 71 -7.22 -6.62 -5.94
CA ASP A 71 -8.14 -5.51 -6.18
C ASP A 71 -7.82 -4.69 -7.46
N LYS A 72 -6.84 -5.14 -8.25
CA LYS A 72 -6.34 -4.46 -9.46
C LYS A 72 -5.75 -3.06 -9.18
N ARG A 73 -5.30 -2.80 -7.94
CA ARG A 73 -4.62 -1.56 -7.57
C ARG A 73 -3.11 -1.78 -7.46
N TRP A 74 -2.36 -0.70 -7.63
CA TRP A 74 -0.91 -0.69 -7.48
C TRP A 74 -0.50 -0.37 -6.04
N TYR A 75 0.49 -1.09 -5.53
CA TYR A 75 1.03 -0.91 -4.19
C TYR A 75 2.53 -0.64 -4.28
N LEU A 76 2.96 0.54 -3.80
CA LEU A 76 4.37 0.84 -3.60
C LEU A 76 4.90 -0.04 -2.47
N TYR A 77 6.01 -0.72 -2.73
CA TYR A 77 6.65 -1.60 -1.75
C TYR A 77 7.97 -1.04 -1.20
N ARG A 78 8.39 0.15 -1.65
CA ARG A 78 9.56 0.88 -1.15
C ARG A 78 9.13 2.12 -0.36
N VAL A 79 9.70 2.30 0.83
CA VAL A 79 9.41 3.48 1.66
C VAL A 79 9.88 4.77 0.99
N SER A 80 11.00 4.74 0.29
CA SER A 80 11.51 5.89 -0.49
C SER A 80 10.50 6.40 -1.52
N ASP A 81 9.77 5.49 -2.16
CA ASP A 81 8.79 5.85 -3.19
C ASP A 81 7.50 6.39 -2.57
N ILE A 82 7.14 5.94 -1.35
CA ILE A 82 6.06 6.56 -0.58
C ILE A 82 6.39 8.01 -0.23
N VAL A 83 7.61 8.30 0.24
CA VAL A 83 8.03 9.67 0.55
C VAL A 83 7.89 10.57 -0.69
N LYS A 84 8.39 10.10 -1.84
CA LYS A 84 8.24 10.81 -3.12
C LYS A 84 6.78 10.97 -3.52
N PHE A 85 5.94 9.95 -3.33
CA PHE A 85 4.52 10.01 -3.64
C PHE A 85 3.81 11.09 -2.82
N VAL A 86 4.06 11.13 -1.50
CA VAL A 86 3.42 12.11 -0.59
C VAL A 86 3.86 13.54 -0.89
N GLN A 87 5.09 13.77 -1.34
CA GLN A 87 5.57 15.10 -1.71
C GLN A 87 4.92 15.67 -2.98
N LYS A 88 4.27 14.84 -3.80
CA LYS A 88 3.56 15.27 -5.03
C LYS A 88 2.11 15.72 -4.77
N ILE A 89 1.57 15.40 -3.58
CA ILE A 89 0.16 15.59 -3.22
C ILE A 89 0.00 16.89 -2.43
#